data_AF-A0ABD5SN11-F1
#
_entry.id   AF-A0ABD5SN11-F1
#
_cell.length_a   1.000
_cell.length_b   1.000
_cell.length_c   1.000
_cell.angle_alpha   90.00
_cell.angle_beta   90.00
_cell.angle_gamma   90.00
#
_symmetry.space_group_name_H-M   'P 1'
#
loop_
_entity.id
_entity.type
_entity.pdbx_description
1 polymer ?
#
loop_
_entity_poly.entity_id
_entity_poly.type
_entity_poly.pdbx_seq_one_letter_code
_entity_poly.pdbx_strand_id
1 'polypeptide(L)' 'MGDDDHLKISSHDLCRYFAHTMLVRERMNLWVVMEANRWNDYQSLKPYLSKPDEGTIIDEFSRARRE' A
#
# COMPACT_ATOMS: atom_id res chain seq x y z
N MET A 1 16.67 -21.75 -19.15
CA MET A 1 16.89 -20.89 -17.96
C MET A 1 16.33 -19.52 -18.30
N GLY A 2 15.36 -19.07 -17.49
CA GLY A 2 14.84 -17.70 -17.30
C GLY A 2 14.64 -16.77 -18.49
N ASP A 3 13.39 -16.43 -18.82
CA ASP A 3 13.00 -15.06 -19.21
C ASP A 3 11.46 -14.81 -19.23
N ASP A 4 10.66 -15.40 -18.33
CA ASP A 4 9.19 -15.19 -18.32
C ASP A 4 8.63 -14.72 -16.96
N ASP A 5 9.48 -14.46 -15.97
CA ASP A 5 9.02 -14.04 -14.63
C ASP A 5 8.37 -12.65 -14.62
N HIS A 6 8.68 -11.80 -15.60
CA HIS A 6 8.03 -10.49 -15.77
C HIS A 6 6.60 -10.60 -16.33
N LEU A 7 6.23 -11.75 -16.93
CA LEU A 7 4.87 -12.02 -17.43
C LEU A 7 3.93 -12.61 -16.36
N LYS A 8 4.43 -12.88 -15.15
CA LYS A 8 3.62 -13.41 -14.04
C LYS A 8 3.03 -12.35 -13.12
N ILE A 9 3.44 -11.09 -13.25
CA ILE A 9 2.92 -10.01 -12.41
C ILE A 9 1.59 -9.55 -13.00
N SER A 10 0.50 -9.90 -12.33
CA SER A 10 -0.83 -9.43 -12.69
C SER A 10 -0.93 -7.91 -12.46
N SER A 11 -1.81 -7.23 -13.20
CA SER A 11 -2.22 -5.85 -12.89
C SER A 11 -2.64 -5.70 -11.43
N HIS A 12 -3.15 -6.76 -10.82
CA HIS A 12 -3.49 -6.80 -9.39
C HIS A 12 -2.26 -6.71 -8.47
N ASP A 13 -1.14 -7.35 -8.82
CA ASP A 13 0.09 -7.31 -8.03
C ASP A 13 0.78 -5.95 -8.13
N LEU A 14 0.74 -5.32 -9.31
CA LEU A 14 1.21 -3.95 -9.50
C LEU A 14 0.38 -2.96 -8.67
N CYS A 15 -0.95 -3.12 -8.67
CA CYS A 15 -1.88 -2.34 -7.87
C CYS A 15 -1.58 -2.48 -6.36
N ARG A 16 -1.33 -3.72 -5.89
CA ARG A 16 -0.93 -4.01 -4.51
C ARG A 16 0.38 -3.33 -4.14
N TYR A 17 1.40 -3.44 -4.99
CA TYR A 17 2.70 -2.84 -4.74
C TYR A 17 2.63 -1.31 -4.70
N PHE A 18 1.86 -0.71 -5.61
CA PHE A 18 1.63 0.73 -5.66
C PHE A 18 0.92 1.24 -4.40
N ALA A 19 -0.19 0.59 -4.02
CA ALA A 19 -0.93 0.92 -2.80
C ALA A 19 -0.04 0.84 -1.55
N HIS A 20 0.70 -0.27 -1.41
CA HIS A 20 1.59 -0.49 -0.28
C HIS A 20 2.71 0.57 -0.24
N THR A 21 3.31 0.90 -1.37
CA THR A 21 4.38 1.90 -1.43
C THR A 21 3.85 3.28 -1.04
N MET A 22 2.76 3.74 -1.65
CA MET A 22 2.23 5.09 -1.39
C MET A 22 1.68 5.25 0.03
N LEU A 23 0.95 4.26 0.55
CA LEU A 23 0.25 4.37 1.84
C LEU A 23 1.13 3.98 3.03
N VAL A 24 1.97 2.94 2.88
CA VAL A 24 2.75 2.40 4.01
C VAL A 24 4.16 2.97 4.03
N ARG A 25 4.85 2.99 2.88
CA ARG A 25 6.24 3.49 2.82
C ARG A 25 6.27 5.01 2.78
N GLU A 26 5.52 5.63 1.88
CA GLU A 26 5.50 7.08 1.68
C GLU A 26 4.51 7.83 2.59
N ARG A 27 3.72 7.09 3.39
CA ARG A 27 2.76 7.65 4.36
C ARG A 27 1.77 8.66 3.76
N MET A 28 1.46 8.53 2.47
CA MET A 28 0.58 9.48 1.79
C MET A 28 -0.85 9.39 2.31
N ASN A 29 -1.54 10.52 2.27
CA ASN A 29 -2.96 10.58 2.59
C ASN A 29 -3.76 9.65 1.66
N LEU A 30 -4.56 8.77 2.26
CA LEU A 30 -5.37 7.78 1.54
C LEU A 30 -6.22 8.40 0.43
N TRP A 31 -6.90 9.52 0.70
CA TRP A 31 -7.77 10.18 -0.28
C TRP A 31 -6.99 10.70 -1.48
N VAL A 32 -5.75 11.18 -1.28
CA VAL A 32 -4.88 11.61 -2.37
C VAL A 32 -4.51 10.43 -3.26
N VAL A 33 -4.19 9.27 -2.69
CA VAL A 33 -3.86 8.06 -3.46
C VAL A 33 -5.09 7.54 -4.22
N MET A 34 -6.28 7.62 -3.61
CA MET A 34 -7.54 7.22 -4.25
C MET A 34 -7.86 8.07 -5.47
N GLU A 35 -7.80 9.39 -5.33
CA GLU A 35 -8.06 10.32 -6.44
C GLU A 35 -7.01 10.16 -7.56
N ALA A 36 -5.73 10.02 -7.21
CA ALA A 36 -4.65 9.84 -8.17
C ALA A 36 -4.82 8.56 -9.00
N ASN A 37 -5.31 7.48 -8.39
CA ASN A 37 -5.49 6.20 -9.06
C ASN A 37 -6.92 5.95 -9.55
N ARG A 38 -7.81 6.96 -9.46
CA ARG A 38 -9.23 6.89 -9.83
C ARG A 38 -9.97 5.74 -9.15
N TRP A 39 -9.59 5.41 -7.92
CA TRP A 39 -10.30 4.43 -7.11
C TRP A 39 -11.54 5.06 -6.53
N ASN A 40 -12.67 4.82 -7.18
CA ASN A 40 -13.95 5.36 -6.75
C ASN A 40 -14.56 4.59 -5.56
N ASP A 41 -13.98 3.44 -5.16
CA ASP A 41 -14.52 2.60 -4.10
C ASP A 41 -13.45 2.11 -3.11
N TYR A 42 -13.76 2.23 -1.82
CA TYR A 42 -12.88 1.85 -0.72
C TYR A 42 -12.72 0.33 -0.57
N GLN A 43 -13.68 -0.49 -1.01
CA GLN A 43 -13.54 -1.95 -0.99
C GLN A 43 -12.41 -2.41 -1.92
N SER A 44 -12.10 -1.65 -2.97
CA SER A 44 -10.97 -1.92 -3.85
C SER A 44 -9.61 -1.78 -3.13
N LEU A 45 -9.56 -1.07 -1.99
CA LEU A 45 -8.33 -0.83 -1.22
C LEU A 45 -8.11 -1.78 -0.05
N LYS A 46 -9.20 -2.32 0.50
CA LYS A 46 -9.15 -3.29 1.60
C LYS A 46 -8.16 -4.44 1.40
N PRO A 47 -8.03 -5.09 0.22
CA PRO A 47 -7.07 -6.19 0.06
C PRO A 47 -5.60 -5.74 0.07
N TYR A 48 -5.33 -4.43 0.01
CA TYR A 48 -3.99 -3.86 -0.04
C TYR A 48 -3.58 -3.17 1.26
N LEU A 49 -4.54 -2.92 2.16
CA LEU A 49 -4.32 -2.47 3.51
C LEU A 49 -4.09 -3.68 4.42
N SER A 50 -2.86 -4.19 4.43
CA SER A 50 -2.46 -5.22 5.40
C SER A 50 -2.70 -4.69 6.81
N LYS A 51 -3.37 -5.49 7.64
CA LYS A 51 -3.51 -5.17 9.06
C LYS A 51 -2.09 -5.11 9.66
N PRO A 52 -1.68 -3.99 10.25
CA PRO A 52 -0.35 -3.89 10.85
C PRO A 52 -0.25 -4.84 12.05
N ASP A 53 0.93 -5.40 12.27
CA ASP A 53 1.24 -6.11 13.50
C ASP A 53 1.45 -5.12 14.66
N GLU A 54 1.43 -5.65 15.89
CA GLU A 54 1.56 -4.85 17.11
C GLU A 54 2.87 -4.05 17.17
N GLY A 55 3.98 -4.59 16.67
CA GLY A 55 5.27 -3.90 16.61
C GLY A 55 5.23 -2.69 15.68
N THR A 56 4.61 -2.85 14.50
CA THR A 56 4.38 -1.74 13.56
C THR A 56 3.51 -0.65 14.18
N ILE A 57 2.46 -1.01 14.95
CA ILE A 57 1.60 -0.03 15.63
C ILE A 57 2.42 0.77 16.66
N ILE A 58 3.22 0.10 17.49
CA ILE A 58 4.05 0.74 18.52
C ILE A 58 5.08 1.67 17.89
N ASP A 59 5.75 1.26 16.81
CA ASP A 59 6.72 2.09 16.10
C ASP A 59 6.07 3.36 15.55
N GLU A 60 4.92 3.23 14.88
CA GLU A 60 4.21 4.36 14.29
C GLU A 60 3.75 5.39 15.32
N PHE A 61 3.16 4.94 16.43
CA PHE A 61 2.80 5.85 17.53
C PHE A 61 4.04 6.48 18.18
N SER A 62 5.16 5.77 18.24
CA SER A 62 6.42 6.27 18.80
C SER A 62 7.14 7.27 17.89
N ARG A 63 6.92 7.18 16.57
CA ARG A 63 7.42 8.15 15.57
C ARG A 63 6.56 9.41 15.58
N ALA A 64 5.24 9.29 15.50
CA ALA A 64 4.31 10.44 15.52
C ALA A 64 4.42 11.30 16.79
N ARG A 65 4.83 10.73 17.92
CA ARG A 65 5.04 11.48 19.18
C ARG A 65 6.38 12.24 19.23
N ARG A 66 7.29 12.00 18.28
CA ARG A 66 8.62 12.62 18.24
C ARG A 66 8.70 13.83 17.29
N GLU A 67 7.65 14.07 16.51
CA GLU A 67 7.48 15.23 15.63
C GLU A 67 6.58 16.29 16.30
#